data_AF-A0A0S8EV46-F1
#
_entry.id   AF-A0A0S8EV46-F1
#
_cell.length_a   1.000
_cell.length_b   1.000
_cell.length_c   1.000
_cell.angle_alpha   90.00
_cell.angle_beta   90.00
_cell.angle_gamma   90.00
#
_symmetry.space_group_name_H-M   'P 1'
#
loop_
_entity.id
_entity.type
_entity.pdbx_description
1 polymer ?
#
loop_
_entity_poly.entity_id
_entity_poly.type
_entity_poly.pdbx_seq_one_letter_code
_entity_poly.pdbx_strand_id
1 'polypeptide(L)'
;MNVRGSLGGDHQAIERKLSQLSDAVEGADFPTILDVFREVDRGLRAHIDGEERYLFPHFEQSHRDVIDELRSEHAYARQALDELMIQTELHTLRKEAIDELLGQLRAHAAKENRTLYAWADERPLDEPRNGLFAFLEERRMALHDDQAEEPR
;
A
#
# COMPACT_ATOMS: atom_id res chain seq x y z
N MET A 1 10.37 -2.16 -16.92
CA MET A 1 9.41 -1.55 -15.97
C MET A 1 9.72 -0.08 -15.77
N ASN A 2 8.74 0.81 -15.79
CA ASN A 2 8.89 2.18 -15.28
C ASN A 2 8.26 2.28 -13.88
N VAL A 3 8.62 3.31 -13.12
CA VAL A 3 8.19 3.46 -11.72
C VAL A 3 6.66 3.52 -11.65
N ARG A 4 6.05 4.34 -12.50
CA ARG A 4 4.60 4.49 -12.60
C ARG A 4 3.87 3.18 -12.84
N GLY A 5 4.35 2.33 -13.75
CA GLY A 5 3.71 1.06 -14.07
C GLY A 5 3.78 0.05 -12.93
N SER A 6 4.92 -0.03 -12.24
CA SER A 6 5.10 -0.97 -11.13
C SER A 6 4.30 -0.54 -9.89
N LEU A 7 4.43 0.71 -9.45
CA LEU A 7 3.73 1.19 -8.26
C LEU A 7 2.23 1.42 -8.50
N GLY A 8 1.84 1.88 -9.69
CA GLY A 8 0.42 1.95 -10.04
C GLY A 8 -0.25 0.57 -10.07
N GLY A 9 0.47 -0.48 -10.52
CA GLY A 9 -0.02 -1.86 -10.42
C GLY A 9 -0.17 -2.33 -8.98
N ASP A 10 0.69 -1.85 -8.09
CA ASP A 10 0.63 -2.13 -6.66
C ASP A 10 -0.54 -1.45 -5.95
N HIS A 11 -0.79 -0.18 -6.24
CA HIS A 11 -2.00 0.53 -5.79
C HIS A 11 -3.26 -0.26 -6.15
N GLN A 12 -3.36 -0.73 -7.40
CA GLN A 12 -4.50 -1.54 -7.83
C GLN A 12 -4.61 -2.87 -7.09
N ALA A 13 -3.49 -3.49 -6.72
CA ALA A 13 -3.50 -4.74 -5.95
C ALA A 13 -4.00 -4.52 -4.52
N ILE A 14 -3.48 -3.48 -3.84
CA ILE A 14 -3.89 -3.08 -2.49
C ILE A 14 -5.38 -2.68 -2.49
N GLU A 15 -5.82 -1.87 -3.45
CA GLU A 15 -7.22 -1.46 -3.60
C GLU A 15 -8.17 -2.66 -3.77
N ARG A 16 -7.78 -3.65 -4.58
CA ARG A 16 -8.58 -4.88 -4.72
C ARG A 16 -8.68 -5.64 -3.41
N LYS A 17 -7.60 -5.75 -2.64
CA LYS A 17 -7.59 -6.43 -1.34
C LYS A 17 -8.39 -5.69 -0.27
N LEU A 18 -8.32 -4.36 -0.22
CA LEU A 18 -9.17 -3.54 0.64
C LEU A 18 -10.65 -3.65 0.29
N SER A 19 -10.99 -3.67 -1.01
CA SER A 19 -12.36 -3.93 -1.46
C SER A 19 -12.83 -5.32 -1.00
N GLN A 20 -11.98 -6.34 -1.12
CA GLN A 20 -12.29 -7.69 -0.61
C GLN A 20 -12.51 -7.72 0.90
N LEU A 21 -11.72 -6.95 1.67
CA LEU A 21 -11.93 -6.80 3.11
C LEU A 21 -13.26 -6.12 3.42
N SER A 22 -13.60 -5.05 2.69
CA SER A 22 -14.88 -4.33 2.81
C SER A 22 -16.09 -5.24 2.57
N ASP A 23 -15.99 -6.14 1.59
CA ASP A 23 -17.02 -7.15 1.32
C ASP A 23 -17.03 -8.27 2.38
N ALA A 24 -15.85 -8.71 2.86
CA ALA A 24 -15.73 -9.79 3.83
C ALA A 24 -16.37 -9.46 5.18
N VAL A 25 -16.27 -8.21 5.65
CA VAL A 25 -16.84 -7.82 6.95
C VAL A 25 -18.37 -7.87 7.01
N GLU A 26 -19.06 -7.98 5.86
CA GLU A 26 -20.52 -8.10 5.81
C GLU A 26 -21.01 -9.56 5.91
N GLY A 27 -20.16 -10.57 5.75
CA GLY A 27 -20.65 -11.96 5.70
C GLY A 27 -19.63 -13.09 5.80
N ALA A 28 -18.34 -12.80 5.90
CA ALA A 28 -17.31 -13.82 6.10
C ALA A 28 -17.13 -14.16 7.59
N ASP A 29 -16.46 -15.28 7.87
CA ASP A 29 -16.05 -15.63 9.22
C ASP A 29 -14.81 -14.82 9.65
N PHE A 30 -14.58 -14.77 10.96
CA PHE A 30 -13.46 -14.02 11.53
C PHE A 30 -12.08 -14.44 10.98
N PRO A 31 -11.75 -15.74 10.82
CA PRO A 31 -10.50 -16.16 10.20
C PRO A 31 -10.29 -15.55 8.81
N THR A 32 -11.33 -15.61 7.94
CA THR A 32 -11.26 -15.02 6.60
C THR A 32 -11.02 -13.51 6.65
N ILE A 33 -11.72 -12.78 7.52
CA ILE A 33 -11.54 -11.33 7.67
C ILE A 33 -10.11 -11.02 8.12
N LEU A 34 -9.58 -11.75 9.10
CA LEU A 34 -8.24 -11.54 9.65
C LEU A 34 -7.15 -11.83 8.62
N ASP A 35 -7.29 -12.89 7.82
CA ASP A 35 -6.31 -13.24 6.81
C ASP A 35 -6.28 -12.20 5.68
N VAL A 36 -7.44 -11.77 5.19
CA VAL A 36 -7.52 -10.69 4.20
C VAL A 36 -6.95 -9.38 4.77
N PHE A 37 -7.22 -9.07 6.04
CA PHE A 37 -6.67 -7.89 6.71
C PHE A 37 -5.14 -7.92 6.75
N ARG A 38 -4.54 -9.06 7.12
CA ARG A 38 -3.07 -9.22 7.19
C ARG A 38 -2.40 -9.05 5.83
N GLU A 39 -3.05 -9.52 4.76
CA GLU A 39 -2.55 -9.30 3.41
C GLU A 39 -2.56 -7.81 3.03
N VAL A 40 -3.64 -7.08 3.37
CA VAL A 40 -3.74 -5.63 3.17
C VAL A 40 -2.66 -4.88 3.96
N ASP A 41 -2.55 -5.15 5.26
CA ASP A 41 -1.59 -4.49 6.16
C ASP A 41 -0.15 -4.67 5.68
N ARG A 42 0.24 -5.92 5.38
CA ARG A 42 1.57 -6.24 4.85
C ARG A 42 1.83 -5.55 3.52
N GLY A 43 0.86 -5.59 2.60
CA GLY A 43 0.98 -5.02 1.27
C GLY A 43 1.16 -3.50 1.30
N LEU A 44 0.30 -2.82 2.06
CA LEU A 44 0.31 -1.36 2.17
C LEU A 44 1.53 -0.83 2.91
N ARG A 45 1.95 -1.44 4.03
CA ARG A 45 3.18 -1.02 4.73
C ARG A 45 4.40 -1.16 3.85
N ALA A 46 4.54 -2.29 3.17
CA ALA A 46 5.67 -2.50 2.28
C ALA A 46 5.67 -1.51 1.11
N HIS A 47 4.50 -1.20 0.52
CA HIS A 47 4.39 -0.18 -0.51
C HIS A 47 4.96 1.15 -0.04
N ILE A 48 4.46 1.63 1.09
CA ILE A 48 4.86 2.90 1.70
C ILE A 48 6.36 2.91 2.01
N ASP A 49 6.88 1.84 2.62
CA ASP A 49 8.31 1.73 2.94
C ASP A 49 9.18 1.75 1.68
N GLY A 50 8.72 1.17 0.58
CA GLY A 50 9.40 1.22 -0.70
C GLY A 50 9.52 2.65 -1.23
N GLU A 51 8.44 3.42 -1.21
CA GLU A 51 8.45 4.80 -1.69
C GLU A 51 9.29 5.73 -0.81
N GLU A 52 9.12 5.62 0.51
CA GLU A 52 9.87 6.42 1.48
C GLU A 52 11.37 6.12 1.43
N ARG A 53 11.75 4.86 1.20
CA ARG A 53 13.16 4.47 1.15
C ARG A 53 13.83 4.80 -0.18
N TYR A 54 13.15 4.57 -1.29
CA TYR A 54 13.79 4.61 -2.61
C TYR A 54 13.44 5.87 -3.41
N LEU A 55 12.24 6.42 -3.28
CA LEU A 55 11.82 7.58 -4.07
C LEU A 55 11.99 8.90 -3.31
N PHE A 56 11.49 9.00 -2.08
CA PHE A 56 11.43 10.28 -1.36
C PHE A 56 12.79 11.01 -1.26
N PRO A 57 13.91 10.33 -0.93
CA PRO A 57 15.21 11.01 -0.81
C PRO A 57 15.66 11.78 -2.05
N HIS A 58 15.16 11.38 -3.24
CA HIS A 58 15.53 11.98 -4.52
C HIS A 58 14.78 13.28 -4.80
N PHE A 59 13.65 13.50 -4.13
CA PHE A 59 12.77 14.63 -4.36
C PHE A 59 12.71 15.60 -3.18
N GLU A 60 13.10 15.18 -1.97
CA GLU A 60 13.09 16.01 -0.75
C GLU A 60 13.71 17.40 -0.92
N GLN A 61 14.82 17.52 -1.64
CA GLN A 61 15.50 18.81 -1.82
C GLN A 61 14.77 19.74 -2.79
N SER A 62 14.02 19.18 -3.74
CA SER A 62 13.40 19.93 -4.85
C SER A 62 11.89 20.11 -4.69
N HIS A 63 11.23 19.23 -3.92
CA HIS A 63 9.77 19.16 -3.77
C HIS A 63 9.39 18.85 -2.32
N ARG A 64 10.09 19.47 -1.35
CA ARG A 64 9.94 19.22 0.09
C ARG A 64 8.48 19.19 0.54
N ASP A 65 7.72 20.23 0.20
CA ASP A 65 6.33 20.38 0.68
C ASP A 65 5.45 19.19 0.28
N VAL A 66 5.62 18.68 -0.95
CA VAL A 66 4.88 17.51 -1.43
C VAL A 66 5.36 16.24 -0.73
N ILE A 67 6.66 16.08 -0.50
CA ILE A 67 7.19 14.90 0.21
C ILE A 67 6.73 14.88 1.67
N ASP A 68 6.71 16.03 2.35
CA ASP A 68 6.24 16.14 3.73
C ASP A 68 4.71 15.90 3.82
N GLU A 69 3.94 16.33 2.81
CA GLU A 69 2.52 15.99 2.69
C GLU A 69 2.30 14.49 2.49
N LEU A 70 3.03 13.85 1.56
CA LEU A 70 2.94 12.40 1.34
C LEU A 70 3.34 11.59 2.58
N ARG A 71 4.38 12.01 3.31
CA ARG A 71 4.73 11.40 4.61
C ARG A 71 3.61 11.49 5.64
N SER A 72 2.90 12.62 5.67
CA SER A 72 1.79 12.80 6.59
C SER A 72 0.61 11.89 6.21
N GLU A 73 0.33 11.73 4.92
CA GLU A 73 -0.66 10.77 4.42
C GLU A 73 -0.26 9.32 4.74
N HIS A 74 1.02 8.97 4.59
CA HIS A 74 1.56 7.66 4.94
C HIS A 74 1.46 7.37 6.44
N ALA A 75 1.76 8.36 7.29
CA ALA A 75 1.63 8.23 8.73
C ALA A 75 0.16 7.98 9.13
N TYR A 76 -0.77 8.71 8.52
CA TYR A 76 -2.21 8.49 8.70
C TYR A 76 -2.62 7.08 8.24
N ALA A 77 -2.18 6.62 7.06
CA ALA A 77 -2.51 5.29 6.56
C ALA A 77 -2.01 4.18 7.50
N ARG A 78 -0.80 4.30 8.05
CA ARG A 78 -0.27 3.35 9.05
C ARG A 78 -1.09 3.36 10.34
N GLN A 79 -1.48 4.53 10.83
CA GLN A 79 -2.33 4.64 12.01
C GLN A 79 -3.72 4.01 11.75
N ALA A 80 -4.32 4.27 10.59
CA ALA A 80 -5.59 3.69 10.22
C ALA A 80 -5.51 2.15 10.17
N LEU A 81 -4.42 1.57 9.65
CA LEU A 81 -4.19 0.12 9.71
C LEU A 81 -4.12 -0.39 11.15
N ASP A 82 -3.40 0.28 12.04
CA ASP A 82 -3.33 -0.11 13.45
C ASP A 82 -4.72 -0.11 14.11
N GLU A 83 -5.52 0.93 13.84
CA GLU A 83 -6.88 1.06 14.35
C GLU A 83 -7.82 -0.02 13.80
N LEU A 84 -7.76 -0.31 12.49
CA LEU A 84 -8.56 -1.36 11.87
C LEU A 84 -8.16 -2.76 12.38
N MET A 85 -6.89 -3.01 12.66
CA MET A 85 -6.46 -4.28 13.27
C MET A 85 -7.08 -4.46 14.66
N ILE A 86 -7.01 -3.43 15.50
CA ILE A 86 -7.65 -3.45 16.82
C ILE A 86 -9.15 -3.72 16.69
N GLN A 87 -9.83 -3.05 15.76
CA GLN A 87 -11.25 -3.28 15.52
C GLN A 87 -11.53 -4.70 15.03
N THR A 88 -10.64 -5.27 14.21
CA THR A 88 -10.71 -6.66 13.73
C THR A 88 -10.65 -7.61 14.91
N GLU A 89 -9.60 -7.53 15.74
CA GLU A 89 -9.40 -8.41 16.90
C GLU A 89 -10.52 -8.29 17.95
N LEU A 90 -11.14 -7.11 18.07
CA LEU A 90 -12.28 -6.87 18.95
C LEU A 90 -13.63 -7.26 18.32
N HIS A 91 -13.66 -7.73 17.07
CA HIS A 91 -14.87 -8.04 16.31
C HIS A 91 -15.81 -6.84 16.18
N THR A 92 -15.23 -5.65 16.06
CA THR A 92 -15.93 -4.36 15.93
C THR A 92 -15.60 -3.65 14.61
N LEU A 93 -14.83 -4.28 13.73
CA LEU A 93 -14.51 -3.76 12.41
C LEU A 93 -15.80 -3.52 11.62
N ARG A 94 -15.90 -2.31 11.06
CA ARG A 94 -17.07 -1.88 10.29
C ARG A 94 -16.66 -1.50 8.88
N LYS A 95 -17.54 -1.78 7.93
CA LYS A 95 -17.35 -1.47 6.51
C LYS A 95 -17.02 0.00 6.28
N GLU A 96 -17.69 0.90 6.98
CA GLU A 96 -17.50 2.34 6.82
C GLU A 96 -16.06 2.78 7.11
N ALA A 97 -15.39 2.15 8.08
CA ALA A 97 -13.99 2.46 8.41
C ALA A 97 -13.02 1.99 7.31
N ILE A 98 -13.33 0.86 6.66
CA ILE A 98 -12.54 0.34 5.53
C ILE A 98 -12.76 1.22 4.30
N ASP A 99 -14.00 1.60 4.03
CA ASP A 99 -14.36 2.45 2.89
C ASP A 99 -13.76 3.85 3.02
N GLU A 100 -13.65 4.40 4.24
CA GLU A 100 -12.94 5.64 4.52
C GLU A 100 -11.45 5.53 4.14
N LEU A 101 -10.75 4.50 4.63
CA LEU A 101 -9.35 4.27 4.28
C LEU A 101 -9.17 4.07 2.77
N LEU A 102 -10.07 3.31 2.12
CA LEU A 102 -10.04 3.11 0.68
C LEU A 102 -10.17 4.42 -0.10
N GLY A 103 -11.06 5.32 0.34
CA GLY A 103 -11.22 6.65 -0.24
C GLY A 103 -9.93 7.49 -0.13
N GLN A 104 -9.29 7.46 1.03
CA GLN A 104 -8.03 8.16 1.27
C GLN A 104 -6.90 7.63 0.39
N LEU A 105 -6.76 6.30 0.29
CA LEU A 105 -5.71 5.68 -0.52
C LEU A 105 -5.89 5.94 -2.03
N ARG A 106 -7.13 6.02 -2.51
CA ARG A 106 -7.39 6.44 -3.91
C ARG A 106 -6.96 7.89 -4.16
N ALA A 107 -7.25 8.79 -3.22
CA ALA A 107 -6.84 10.19 -3.33
C ALA A 107 -5.31 10.33 -3.29
N HIS A 108 -4.67 9.59 -2.39
CA HIS A 108 -3.21 9.48 -2.26
C HIS A 108 -2.57 8.96 -3.56
N ALA A 109 -3.00 7.80 -4.06
CA ALA A 109 -2.51 7.23 -5.32
C ALA A 109 -2.63 8.20 -6.51
N ALA A 110 -3.73 8.95 -6.58
CA ALA A 110 -3.93 9.96 -7.61
C ALA A 110 -2.95 11.14 -7.48
N LYS A 111 -2.57 11.52 -6.25
CA LYS A 111 -1.56 12.55 -6.00
C LYS A 111 -0.18 12.08 -6.42
N GLU A 112 0.24 10.89 -6.03
CA GLU A 112 1.55 10.32 -6.38
C GLU A 112 1.73 10.19 -7.89
N ASN A 113 0.70 9.73 -8.60
CA ASN A 113 0.70 9.64 -10.05
C ASN A 113 0.94 10.98 -10.74
N ARG A 114 0.35 12.06 -10.21
CA ARG A 114 0.50 13.43 -10.75
C ARG A 114 1.81 14.10 -10.34
N THR A 115 2.45 13.62 -9.28
CA THR A 115 3.63 14.24 -8.67
C THR A 115 4.82 13.27 -8.72
N LEU A 116 5.03 12.50 -7.66
CA LEU A 116 6.18 11.63 -7.44
C LEU A 116 6.53 10.77 -8.66
N TYR A 117 5.55 10.09 -9.26
CA TYR A 117 5.80 9.19 -10.37
C TYR A 117 6.06 9.95 -11.68
N ALA A 118 5.44 11.11 -11.87
CA ALA A 118 5.74 11.96 -13.01
C ALA A 118 7.21 12.43 -12.96
N TRP A 119 7.67 12.89 -11.79
CA TRP A 119 9.06 13.31 -11.61
C TRP A 119 10.06 12.16 -11.77
N ALA A 120 9.69 10.96 -11.31
CA ALA A 120 10.50 9.76 -11.45
C ALA A 120 10.63 9.28 -12.90
N ASP A 121 9.61 9.50 -13.73
CA ASP A 121 9.68 9.19 -15.17
C ASP A 121 10.49 10.26 -15.95
N GLU A 122 10.58 11.49 -15.44
CA GLU A 122 11.32 12.61 -16.06
C GLU A 122 12.82 12.61 -15.74
N ARG A 123 13.27 11.89 -14.71
CA ARG A 123 14.68 11.83 -14.28
C ARG A 123 15.22 10.40 -14.29
N PRO A 124 16.46 10.17 -14.76
CA PRO A 124 17.11 8.87 -14.62
C PRO A 124 17.38 8.58 -13.13
N LEU A 125 16.62 7.64 -12.56
CA LEU A 125 16.76 7.13 -11.19
C LEU A 125 17.38 5.73 -11.19
N ASP A 126 18.44 5.47 -11.95
CA ASP A 126 18.86 4.09 -12.27
C ASP A 126 19.13 3.20 -11.05
N GLU A 127 19.92 3.64 -10.05
CA GLU A 127 20.18 2.87 -8.83
C GLU A 127 18.94 2.73 -7.91
N PRO A 128 18.22 3.82 -7.56
CA PRO A 128 17.00 3.76 -6.74
C PRO A 128 15.89 2.94 -7.38
N ARG A 129 15.73 3.03 -8.70
CA ARG A 129 14.74 2.30 -9.47
C ARG A 129 15.01 0.80 -9.44
N ASN A 130 16.28 0.39 -9.53
CA ASN A 130 16.65 -1.02 -9.42
C ASN A 130 16.37 -1.54 -8.00
N GLY A 131 16.71 -0.77 -6.96
CA GLY A 131 16.40 -1.12 -5.57
C GLY A 131 14.90 -1.22 -5.29
N LEU A 132 14.12 -0.27 -5.80
CA LEU A 132 12.67 -0.27 -5.72
C LEU A 132 12.07 -1.49 -6.43
N PHE A 133 12.50 -1.79 -7.65
CA PHE A 133 11.99 -2.95 -8.37
C PHE A 133 12.36 -4.26 -7.69
N ALA A 134 13.61 -4.44 -7.25
CA ALA A 134 13.99 -5.63 -6.49
C ALA A 134 13.10 -5.80 -5.24
N PHE A 135 12.88 -4.73 -4.49
CA PHE A 135 12.01 -4.73 -3.32
C PHE A 135 10.55 -5.09 -3.66
N LEU A 136 9.97 -4.52 -4.73
CA LEU A 136 8.61 -4.84 -5.17
C LEU A 136 8.51 -6.29 -5.69
N GLU A 137 9.55 -6.80 -6.34
CA GLU A 137 9.61 -8.18 -6.83
C GLU A 137 9.72 -9.20 -5.70
N GLU A 138 10.63 -8.98 -4.74
CA GLU A 138 10.76 -9.80 -3.52
C GLU A 138 9.43 -9.88 -2.78
N ARG A 139 8.75 -8.74 -2.60
CA ARG A 139 7.44 -8.70 -1.97
C ARG A 139 6.39 -9.49 -2.75
N ARG A 140 6.33 -9.33 -4.07
CA ARG A 140 5.37 -10.06 -4.92
C ARG A 140 5.58 -11.56 -4.86
N MET A 141 6.83 -12.02 -4.74
CA MET A 141 7.16 -13.42 -4.53
C MET A 141 6.74 -13.91 -3.14
N ALA A 142 7.00 -13.14 -2.08
CA ALA A 142 6.57 -13.49 -0.72
C ALA A 142 5.03 -13.58 -0.59
N LEU A 143 4.28 -12.80 -1.36
CA LEU A 143 2.82 -12.87 -1.42
C LEU A 143 2.31 -14.10 -2.22
N HIS A 144 3.11 -14.68 -3.12
CA HIS A 144 2.74 -15.90 -3.85
C HIS A 144 3.06 -17.18 -3.06
N ASP A 145 4.14 -17.19 -2.28
CA ASP A 145 4.54 -18.38 -1.49
C ASP A 145 3.58 -18.64 -0.32
N ASP A 146 3.05 -17.60 0.33
CA ASP A 146 2.03 -17.74 1.39
C ASP A 146 0.71 -18.37 0.89
N GLN A 147 0.45 -18.36 -0.43
CA GLN A 147 -0.73 -18.97 -1.06
C GLN A 147 -0.49 -20.44 -1.46
N ALA A 148 0.75 -20.96 -1.33
CA ALA A 148 1.12 -22.32 -1.72
C ALA A 148 1.11 -23.33 -0.55
N GLU A 149 0.93 -22.87 0.69
CA GLU A 149 0.87 -23.72 1.89
C GLU A 149 -0.58 -23.96 2.38
N GLU A 150 -1.42 -24.60 1.55
CA GLU A 150 -2.56 -25.39 2.07
C GLU A 150 -2.36 -26.87 1.72
N PRO A 151 -1.76 -27.68 2.61
CA PRO A 151 -1.92 -29.12 2.54
C PRO A 151 -3.31 -29.51 3.09
N ARG A 152 -4.09 -30.18 2.24
CA ARG A 152 -5.32 -30.91 2.60
C ARG A 152 -5.10 -31.94 3.71
#